data_AF-A0A6G9ASF9-F1
#
_entry.id   AF-A0A6G9ASF9-F1
#
_cell.length_a   1.000
_cell.length_b   1.000
_cell.length_c   1.000
_cell.angle_alpha   90.00
_cell.angle_beta   90.00
_cell.angle_gamma   90.00
#
_symmetry.space_group_name_H-M   'P 1'
#
loop_
_entity.id
_entity.type
_entity.pdbx_description
1 polymer ?
#
loop_
_entity_poly.entity_id
_entity_poly.type
_entity_poly.pdbx_seq_one_letter_code
_entity_poly.pdbx_strand_id
1 'polypeptide(L)'
;MKRVFSLGFLLLVFFSCDKNTVKPAIVEMQIADHQQDCMGVAPQKCLLVKVDNDTSWQLFYGNIEGFSYEAGFEYKLLVKREKIDNPPADSSDLRYSLVKVVEKNKT
;
A
#
# COMPACT_ATOMS: atom_id res chain seq x y z
N MET A 1 -55.25 34.00 2.69
CA MET A 1 -55.06 33.23 3.94
C MET A 1 -55.83 31.91 3.86
N LYS A 2 -55.17 30.82 3.45
CA LYS A 2 -55.53 29.44 3.83
C LYS A 2 -54.22 28.65 3.84
N ARG A 3 -53.67 28.43 5.04
CA ARG A 3 -52.49 27.61 5.27
C ARG A 3 -52.91 26.16 5.17
N VAL A 4 -52.28 25.38 4.31
CA VAL A 4 -52.31 23.92 4.40
C VAL A 4 -50.86 23.47 4.56
N PHE A 5 -50.52 23.18 5.82
CA PHE A 5 -49.36 22.40 6.21
C PHE A 5 -49.59 20.99 5.67
N SER A 6 -48.81 20.55 4.67
CA SER A 6 -48.71 19.13 4.36
C SER A 6 -47.26 18.72 4.53
N LEU A 7 -47.08 17.83 5.49
CA LEU A 7 -45.84 17.21 5.92
C LEU A 7 -45.00 16.72 4.76
N GLY A 8 -43.68 16.90 4.92
CA GLY A 8 -42.68 16.38 4.02
C GLY A 8 -42.71 14.85 3.96
N PHE A 9 -42.41 14.35 2.77
CA PHE A 9 -41.69 13.12 2.61
C PHE A 9 -40.59 13.37 1.57
N LEU A 10 -39.51 13.99 2.06
CA LEU A 10 -38.26 14.07 1.34
C LEU A 10 -37.68 12.66 1.30
N LEU A 11 -37.97 11.94 0.22
CA LEU A 11 -37.43 10.61 -0.05
C LEU A 11 -35.96 10.78 -0.46
N LEU A 12 -35.10 10.96 0.54
CA LEU A 12 -33.65 10.85 0.41
C LEU A 12 -33.33 9.40 0.05
N VAL A 13 -33.23 9.12 -1.24
CA VAL A 13 -32.62 7.87 -1.72
C VAL A 13 -31.14 7.96 -1.41
N PHE A 14 -30.74 7.43 -0.26
CA PHE A 14 -29.34 7.18 0.05
C PHE A 14 -28.83 6.14 -0.95
N PHE A 15 -28.09 6.60 -1.96
CA PHE A 15 -27.17 5.75 -2.72
C PHE A 15 -26.11 5.23 -1.74
N SER A 16 -26.41 4.13 -1.05
CA SER A 16 -25.39 3.37 -0.34
C SER A 16 -24.54 2.67 -1.40
N CYS A 17 -23.47 3.34 -1.83
CA CYS A 17 -22.44 2.72 -2.63
C CYS A 17 -21.57 1.91 -1.67
N ASP A 18 -21.90 0.65 -1.48
CA ASP A 18 -21.07 -0.28 -0.70
C ASP A 18 -19.78 -0.55 -1.50
N LYS A 19 -18.71 0.17 -1.16
CA LYS A 19 -17.37 -0.03 -1.73
C LYS A 19 -16.53 -0.92 -0.80
N ASN A 20 -17.10 -1.92 -0.14
CA ASN A 20 -16.32 -2.89 0.62
C ASN A 20 -15.80 -4.05 -0.23
N THR A 21 -15.15 -3.72 -1.36
CA THR A 21 -14.20 -4.64 -1.99
C THR A 21 -12.85 -3.95 -2.02
N VAL A 22 -12.06 -4.14 -0.97
CA VAL A 22 -10.63 -3.82 -1.01
C VAL A 22 -10.00 -4.79 -2.00
N LYS A 23 -9.97 -4.43 -3.28
CA LYS A 23 -9.28 -5.21 -4.30
C LYS A 23 -7.78 -5.17 -3.99
N PRO A 24 -7.06 -6.29 -4.12
CA PRO A 24 -5.61 -6.25 -4.13
C PRO A 24 -5.14 -5.19 -5.12
N ALA A 25 -4.37 -4.22 -4.63
CA ALA A 25 -3.81 -3.18 -5.47
C ALA A 25 -2.43 -3.65 -5.95
N ILE A 26 -2.27 -3.82 -7.26
CA ILE A 26 -0.94 -3.92 -7.84
C ILE A 26 -0.38 -2.50 -7.88
N VAL A 27 0.76 -2.30 -7.25
CA VAL A 27 1.48 -1.02 -7.20
C VAL A 27 2.84 -1.19 -7.86
N GLU A 28 3.36 -0.10 -8.43
CA GLU A 28 4.76 -0.03 -8.82
C GLU A 28 5.59 0.37 -7.61
N MET A 29 6.70 -0.34 -7.36
CA MET A 29 7.65 0.03 -6.32
C MET A 29 9.05 0.13 -6.93
N GLN A 30 9.65 1.31 -6.86
CA GLN A 30 11.08 1.47 -7.09
C GLN A 30 11.83 1.18 -5.80
N ILE A 31 12.89 0.38 -5.86
CA ILE A 31 13.74 0.03 -4.71
C ILE A 31 15.13 0.58 -4.97
N ALA A 32 15.68 1.34 -4.00
CA ALA A 32 17.04 1.87 -4.10
C ALA A 32 18.10 0.78 -4.03
N ASP A 33 19.32 1.13 -4.40
CA ASP A 33 20.50 0.26 -4.43
C ASP A 33 21.20 0.04 -3.08
N HIS A 34 20.70 0.69 -2.03
CA HIS A 34 21.18 0.54 -0.66
C HIS A 34 20.01 0.48 0.31
N GLN A 35 20.28 -0.14 1.47
CA GLN A 35 19.38 -0.16 2.61
C GLN A 35 19.84 0.84 3.67
N GLN A 36 18.90 1.37 4.44
CA GLN A 36 19.18 2.29 5.53
C GLN A 36 18.99 1.62 6.89
N ASP A 37 19.82 1.97 7.87
CA ASP A 37 19.57 1.61 9.27
C ASP A 37 18.24 2.23 9.73
N CYS A 38 17.38 1.41 10.32
CA CYS A 38 16.07 1.79 10.78
C CYS A 38 15.70 1.03 12.06
N MET A 39 14.68 1.52 12.76
CA MET A 39 14.15 0.91 13.97
C MET A 39 12.70 0.47 13.72
N GLY A 40 12.46 -0.84 13.73
CA GLY A 40 11.12 -1.43 13.81
C GLY A 40 10.90 -1.98 15.21
N VAL A 41 10.52 -3.26 15.33
CA VAL A 41 10.52 -3.99 16.62
C VAL A 41 11.94 -4.09 17.20
N ALA A 42 12.96 -4.16 16.33
CA ALA A 42 14.38 -4.13 16.66
C ALA A 42 15.17 -3.34 15.60
N PRO A 43 16.44 -2.96 15.88
CA PRO A 43 17.34 -2.39 14.88
C PRO A 43 17.49 -3.33 13.67
N GLN A 44 17.37 -2.79 12.47
CA GLN A 44 17.43 -3.57 11.22
C GLN A 44 17.83 -2.69 10.03
N LYS A 45 17.97 -3.32 8.85
CA LYS A 45 18.15 -2.65 7.56
C LYS A 45 16.83 -2.60 6.81
N CYS A 46 16.34 -1.41 6.51
CA CYS A 46 15.11 -1.19 5.73
C CYS A 46 15.42 -0.90 4.27
N LEU A 47 14.51 -1.30 3.39
CA LEU A 47 14.55 -0.86 1.99
C LEU A 47 14.17 0.63 1.91
N LEU A 48 14.73 1.33 0.91
CA LEU A 48 14.27 2.64 0.50
C LEU A 48 13.42 2.48 -0.76
N VAL A 49 12.19 2.97 -0.73
CA VAL A 49 11.21 2.75 -1.80
C VAL A 49 10.55 4.03 -2.26
N LYS A 50 10.13 4.06 -3.53
CA LYS A 50 9.12 4.99 -4.05
C LYS A 50 7.96 4.17 -4.56
N VAL A 51 6.73 4.52 -4.18
CA VAL A 51 5.53 3.77 -4.55
C VAL A 51 4.71 4.58 -5.54
N ASP A 52 4.31 3.94 -6.63
CA ASP A 52 3.56 4.51 -7.74
C ASP A 52 4.22 5.82 -8.26
N ASN A 53 3.61 6.98 -8.00
CA ASN A 53 4.07 8.27 -8.50
C ASN A 53 4.84 9.09 -7.44
N ASP A 54 5.21 8.48 -6.31
CA ASP A 54 5.97 9.16 -5.27
C ASP A 54 7.35 9.57 -5.78
N THR A 55 7.72 10.83 -5.52
CA THR A 55 9.00 11.37 -5.97
C THR A 55 10.11 11.23 -4.93
N SER A 56 9.77 10.98 -3.67
CA SER A 56 10.68 10.92 -2.52
C SER A 56 10.85 9.49 -2.01
N TRP A 57 12.08 9.11 -1.65
CA TRP A 57 12.36 7.83 -1.01
C TRP A 57 11.73 7.75 0.39
N GLN A 58 11.14 6.61 0.69
CA GLN A 58 10.53 6.27 1.98
C GLN A 58 11.12 4.98 2.53
N LEU A 59 11.19 4.86 3.85
CA LEU A 59 11.60 3.61 4.49
C LEU A 59 10.48 2.57 4.37
N PHE A 60 10.84 1.39 3.87
CA PHE A 60 9.99 0.21 3.87
C PHE A 60 10.53 -0.81 4.86
N TYR A 61 9.76 -1.01 5.92
CA TYR A 61 10.12 -1.83 7.09
C TYR A 61 9.73 -3.31 6.94
N GLY A 62 8.90 -3.64 5.95
CA GLY A 62 8.42 -4.99 5.72
C GLY A 62 9.33 -5.80 4.79
N ASN A 63 8.88 -7.01 4.48
CA ASN A 63 9.42 -7.80 3.38
C ASN A 63 8.47 -7.75 2.18
N ILE A 64 9.01 -7.98 0.98
CA ILE A 64 8.23 -8.27 -0.22
C ILE A 64 8.42 -9.77 -0.49
N GLU A 65 7.39 -10.58 -0.29
CA GLU A 65 7.46 -12.03 -0.50
C GLU A 65 7.89 -12.36 -1.94
N GLY A 66 8.86 -13.26 -2.10
CA GLY A 66 9.40 -13.64 -3.40
C GLY A 66 10.40 -12.66 -4.00
N PHE A 67 10.68 -11.52 -3.36
CA PHE A 67 11.75 -10.61 -3.75
C PHE A 67 12.98 -10.80 -2.86
N SER A 68 14.14 -11.01 -3.49
CA SER A 68 15.43 -11.02 -2.82
C SER A 68 16.22 -9.80 -3.23
N TYR A 69 16.49 -8.92 -2.28
CA TYR A 69 17.27 -7.72 -2.50
C TYR A 69 18.77 -8.06 -2.63
N GLU A 70 19.46 -7.38 -3.55
CA GLU A 70 20.91 -7.39 -3.69
C GLU A 70 21.41 -5.95 -3.74
N ALA A 71 22.41 -5.61 -2.92
CA ALA A 71 22.99 -4.27 -2.88
C ALA A 71 23.72 -3.91 -4.18
N GLY A 72 23.72 -2.61 -4.52
CA GLY A 72 24.29 -2.10 -5.78
C GLY A 72 23.38 -2.29 -7.00
N PHE A 73 22.08 -2.56 -6.77
CA PHE A 73 21.08 -2.62 -7.83
C PHE A 73 19.85 -1.80 -7.47
N GLU A 74 19.41 -0.94 -8.38
CA GLU A 74 18.07 -0.37 -8.32
C GLU A 74 17.08 -1.29 -9.03
N TYR A 75 15.87 -1.37 -8.47
CA TYR A 75 14.80 -2.22 -9.00
C TYR A 75 13.55 -1.39 -9.29
N LYS A 76 12.81 -1.80 -10.30
CA LYS A 76 11.40 -1.45 -10.48
C LYS A 76 10.58 -2.73 -10.41
N LEU A 77 9.65 -2.81 -9.46
CA LEU A 77 8.85 -3.99 -9.17
C LEU A 77 7.37 -3.70 -9.38
N LEU A 78 6.63 -4.69 -9.84
CA LEU A 78 5.18 -4.74 -9.62
C LEU A 78 4.93 -5.60 -8.38
N VAL A 79 4.24 -5.03 -7.40
CA VAL A 79 3.99 -5.65 -6.10
C VAL A 79 2.50 -5.70 -5.85
N LYS A 80 2.01 -6.88 -5.45
CA LYS A 80 0.62 -7.04 -5.00
C LYS A 80 0.55 -6.65 -3.53
N ARG A 81 -0.28 -5.66 -3.22
CA ARG A 81 -0.60 -5.25 -1.85
C ARG A 81 -1.97 -5.75 -1.46
N GLU A 82 -2.02 -6.56 -0.40
CA GLU A 82 -3.24 -7.18 0.12
C GLU A 82 -3.41 -6.86 1.60
N LYS A 83 -4.65 -6.64 2.02
CA LYS A 83 -4.97 -6.55 3.44
C LYS A 83 -5.03 -7.96 4.03
N ILE A 84 -4.42 -8.15 5.20
CA ILE A 84 -4.55 -9.37 5.99
C ILE A 84 -5.63 -9.16 7.05
N ASP A 85 -6.58 -10.09 7.15
CA ASP A 85 -7.57 -10.08 8.22
C ASP A 85 -6.97 -10.60 9.52
N ASN A 86 -7.24 -9.91 10.63
CA ASN A 86 -6.74 -10.24 11.97
C ASN A 86 -5.21 -10.42 12.03
N PRO A 87 -4.41 -9.40 11.64
CA PRO A 87 -2.96 -9.48 11.75
C PRO A 87 -2.54 -9.57 13.23
N PRO A 88 -1.36 -10.14 13.52
CA PRO A 88 -0.76 -10.04 14.86
C PRO A 88 -0.67 -8.58 15.31
N ALA A 89 -0.82 -8.32 16.61
CA ALA A 89 -0.91 -6.96 17.18
C ALA A 89 0.28 -6.06 16.81
N ASP A 90 1.48 -6.64 16.66
CA ASP A 90 2.73 -5.93 16.38
C ASP A 90 3.18 -6.06 14.91
N SER A 91 2.25 -6.35 13.99
CA SER A 91 2.54 -6.53 12.56
C SER A 91 1.67 -5.61 11.69
N SER A 92 2.12 -5.40 10.45
CA SER A 92 1.33 -4.66 9.47
C SER A 92 0.08 -5.46 9.08
N ASP A 93 -1.03 -4.76 8.85
CA ASP A 93 -2.22 -5.33 8.24
C ASP A 93 -2.08 -5.49 6.70
N LEU A 94 -0.90 -5.23 6.15
CA LEU A 94 -0.61 -5.33 4.72
C LEU A 94 0.44 -6.40 4.42
N ARG A 95 0.12 -7.24 3.43
CA ARG A 95 1.06 -8.17 2.80
C ARG A 95 1.51 -7.63 1.45
N TYR A 96 2.80 -7.79 1.17
CA TYR A 96 3.42 -7.41 -0.10
C TYR A 96 4.02 -8.66 -0.74
N SER A 97 3.57 -9.00 -1.95
CA SER A 97 4.10 -10.14 -2.69
C SER A 97 4.54 -9.70 -4.09
N LEU A 98 5.72 -10.12 -4.50
CA LEU A 98 6.28 -9.81 -5.81
C LEU A 98 5.38 -10.40 -6.91
N VAL A 99 4.93 -9.54 -7.82
CA VAL A 99 4.26 -9.98 -9.05
C VAL A 99 5.30 -10.13 -10.16
N LYS A 100 6.16 -9.12 -10.32
CA LYS A 100 7.16 -9.08 -11.39
C LYS A 100 8.30 -8.13 -11.08
N VAL A 101 9.52 -8.50 -11.45
CA VAL A 101 10.65 -7.55 -11.61
C VAL A 101 10.54 -6.93 -13.00
N VAL A 102 10.28 -5.63 -13.07
CA VAL A 102 10.17 -4.87 -14.33
C VAL A 102 11.55 -4.49 -14.83
N GLU A 103 12.39 -3.96 -13.93
CA GLU A 103 13.76 -3.53 -14.21
C GLU A 103 14.67 -3.90 -13.03
N LYS A 104 15.93 -4.23 -13.34
CA LYS A 104 17.04 -4.40 -12.40
C LYS A 104 18.28 -3.78 -13.03
N ASN A 105 18.75 -2.66 -12.49
CA ASN A 105 19.87 -1.90 -13.02
C ASN A 105 20.99 -1.85 -11.99
N LYS A 106 22.22 -2.15 -12.42
CA LYS A 106 23.40 -2.02 -11.55
C LYS A 106 23.80 -0.56 -11.41
N THR A 107 24.07 -0.11 -10.19
CA THR A 107 24.58 1.24 -9.88
C THR A 107 26.09 1.28 -9.70
#